data_AF-A0A972Z982-F1
#
_entry.id   AF-A0A972Z982-F1
#
_cell.length_a   1.000
_cell.length_b   1.000
_cell.length_c   1.000
_cell.angle_alpha   90.00
_cell.angle_beta   90.00
_cell.angle_gamma   90.00
#
_symmetry.space_group_name_H-M   'P 1'
#
loop_
_entity.id
_entity.type
_entity.pdbx_description
1 polymer ?
#
loop_
_entity_poly.entity_id
_entity_poly.type
_entity_poly.pdbx_seq_one_letter_code
_entity_poly.pdbx_strand_id
1 'polypeptide(L)'
;MSTGPPDVLPYVPLCTLVIVILLWSYLNGKRGLRNSIPGELSDDTTARSVARYLKRAKSVCLKTQQAIREVLIETKEPGPWEECFFSGLSPPESLIRRHRRDPSQAVTLWRALAMLLVGSEVLSASPCHLMARAREKAEQRKSRFLI
;
A
#
# COMPACT_ATOMS: atom_id res chain seq x y z
N MET A 1 1.64 2.54 36.67
CA MET A 1 0.61 1.70 36.05
C MET A 1 -0.47 2.62 35.48
N SER A 2 -0.62 2.64 34.16
CA SER A 2 -1.75 3.24 33.45
C SER A 2 -1.92 2.43 32.17
N THR A 3 -2.68 1.34 32.25
CA THR A 3 -3.14 0.60 31.09
C THR A 3 -4.16 1.48 30.37
N GLY A 4 -3.69 2.25 29.40
CA GLY A 4 -4.57 2.93 28.44
C GLY A 4 -5.56 1.92 27.83
N PRO A 5 -6.72 2.40 27.36
CA PRO A 5 -7.80 1.54 26.90
C PRO A 5 -7.28 0.56 25.83
N PRO A 6 -7.86 -0.66 25.74
CA PRO A 6 -7.36 -1.74 24.89
C PRO A 6 -6.97 -1.23 23.50
N ASP A 7 -5.70 -1.40 23.19
CA ASP A 7 -4.94 -0.69 22.16
C ASP A 7 -5.25 -1.12 20.71
N VAL A 8 -6.30 -1.90 20.55
CA VAL A 8 -6.86 -2.36 19.28
C VAL A 8 -8.27 -1.82 19.29
N LEU A 9 -8.62 -0.92 18.36
CA LEU A 9 -10.04 -0.78 18.01
C LEU A 9 -10.49 -2.19 17.60
N PRO A 10 -11.25 -2.91 18.44
CA PRO A 10 -11.94 -4.08 17.95
C PRO A 10 -12.97 -3.51 16.98
N TYR A 11 -13.08 -4.09 15.80
CA TYR A 11 -13.95 -3.56 14.74
C TYR A 11 -13.37 -2.33 14.02
N VAL A 12 -12.49 -2.59 13.05
CA VAL A 12 -12.72 -1.90 11.78
C VAL A 12 -12.75 -2.93 10.67
N PRO A 13 -13.93 -3.23 10.08
CA PRO A 13 -14.02 -3.85 8.77
C PRO A 13 -13.60 -2.81 7.71
N LEU A 14 -12.45 -2.17 7.91
CA LEU A 14 -11.81 -1.40 6.86
C LEU A 14 -11.38 -2.42 5.83
N CYS A 15 -12.23 -2.56 4.81
CA CYS A 15 -11.89 -3.23 3.57
C CYS A 15 -10.47 -2.82 3.16
N THR A 16 -9.66 -3.75 2.67
CA THR A 16 -8.28 -3.49 2.21
C THR A 16 -8.20 -2.24 1.32
N LEU A 17 -9.26 -1.97 0.54
CA LEU A 17 -9.41 -0.75 -0.24
C LEU A 17 -9.31 0.53 0.60
N VAL A 18 -9.99 0.62 1.74
CA VAL A 18 -10.00 1.84 2.55
C VAL A 18 -8.64 2.07 3.21
N ILE A 19 -7.95 1.01 3.65
CA ILE A 19 -6.57 1.12 4.14
C ILE A 19 -5.65 1.62 3.01
N VAL A 20 -5.81 1.09 1.79
CA VAL A 20 -5.07 1.54 0.61
C VAL A 20 -5.35 3.01 0.32
N ILE A 21 -6.60 3.46 0.35
CA ILE A 21 -7.00 4.87 0.15
C ILE A 21 -6.36 5.78 1.21
N LEU A 22 -6.42 5.40 2.49
CA LEU A 22 -5.84 6.19 3.58
C LEU A 22 -4.33 6.33 3.44
N LEU A 23 -3.64 5.23 3.13
CA LEU A 23 -2.20 5.23 2.91
C LEU A 23 -1.83 6.02 1.65
N TRP A 24 -2.59 5.85 0.56
CA TRP A 24 -2.37 6.57 -0.69
C TRP A 24 -2.55 8.08 -0.51
N SER A 25 -3.65 8.52 0.09
CA SER A 25 -3.90 9.94 0.37
C SER A 25 -2.79 10.58 1.19
N TYR A 26 -2.22 9.84 2.15
CA TYR A 26 -1.08 10.32 2.93
C TYR A 26 0.23 10.35 2.13
N LEU A 27 0.58 9.27 1.42
CA LEU A 27 1.86 9.12 0.73
C LEU A 27 1.94 9.97 -0.55
N ASN A 28 0.83 10.07 -1.27
CA ASN A 28 0.74 10.86 -2.50
C ASN A 28 0.47 12.35 -2.23
N GLY A 29 -0.16 12.66 -1.09
CA GLY A 29 -0.54 14.02 -0.71
C GLY A 29 0.59 14.85 -0.09
N LYS A 30 0.51 16.17 -0.24
CA LYS A 30 1.44 17.14 0.38
C LYS A 30 1.17 17.36 1.88
N ARG A 31 0.05 16.86 2.39
CA ARG A 31 -0.47 17.13 3.74
C ARG A 31 0.02 16.10 4.77
N GLY A 32 0.12 16.50 6.04
CA GLY A 32 0.43 15.59 7.15
C GLY A 32 -0.71 14.60 7.45
N LEU A 33 -0.43 13.57 8.27
CA LEU A 33 -1.33 12.43 8.54
C LEU A 33 -2.77 12.83 8.90
N ARG A 34 -2.96 13.86 9.74
CA ARG A 34 -4.29 14.31 10.15
C ARG A 34 -5.10 14.90 8.98
N ASN A 35 -4.41 15.61 8.08
CA ASN A 35 -5.01 16.34 6.98
C ASN A 35 -5.07 15.53 5.68
N SER A 36 -4.64 14.26 5.73
CA SER A 36 -4.72 13.30 4.62
C SER A 36 -5.86 12.30 4.77
N ILE A 37 -6.60 12.34 5.89
CA ILE A 37 -7.79 11.51 6.10
C ILE A 37 -8.95 12.17 5.33
N PRO A 38 -9.63 11.46 4.41
CA PRO A 38 -10.84 11.95 3.76
C PRO A 38 -11.91 12.33 4.80
N GLY A 39 -12.68 13.38 4.55
CA GLY A 39 -13.66 13.87 5.51
C GLY A 39 -14.70 12.80 5.88
N GLU A 40 -15.08 12.00 4.90
CA GLU A 40 -16.02 10.88 4.99
C GLU A 40 -15.54 9.76 5.92
N LEU A 41 -14.23 9.70 6.22
CA LEU A 41 -13.61 8.71 7.11
C LEU A 41 -13.11 9.31 8.42
N SER A 42 -13.32 10.60 8.64
CA SER A 42 -12.72 11.34 9.75
C SER A 42 -13.30 10.98 11.12
N ASP A 43 -14.55 10.53 11.17
CA ASP A 43 -15.22 10.10 12.39
C ASP A 43 -14.74 8.69 12.83
N ASP A 44 -14.47 7.80 11.86
CA ASP A 44 -14.07 6.41 12.11
C ASP A 44 -12.54 6.19 12.12
N THR A 45 -11.76 7.16 11.63
CA THR A 45 -10.31 7.01 11.45
C THR A 45 -9.53 8.16 12.07
N THR A 46 -8.51 7.82 12.86
CA THR A 46 -7.61 8.81 13.46
C THR A 46 -6.23 8.82 12.78
N ALA A 47 -5.51 9.94 12.90
CA ALA A 47 -4.12 10.04 12.45
C ALA A 47 -3.21 8.96 13.09
N ARG A 48 -3.53 8.54 14.32
CA ARG A 48 -2.83 7.44 15.01
C ARG A 48 -3.08 6.10 14.32
N SER A 49 -4.31 5.84 13.88
CA SER A 49 -4.65 4.62 13.10
C SER A 49 -3.87 4.59 11.79
N VAL A 50 -3.86 5.69 11.03
CA VAL A 50 -3.09 5.79 9.77
C VAL A 50 -1.58 5.61 10.02
N ALA A 51 -1.03 6.21 11.09
CA ALA A 51 0.37 6.03 11.45
C ALA A 51 0.73 4.56 11.76
N ARG A 52 -0.18 3.84 12.44
CA ARG A 52 -0.01 2.41 12.73
C ARG A 52 -0.06 1.56 11.47
N TYR A 53 -1.02 1.81 10.57
CA TYR A 53 -1.08 1.12 9.27
C TYR A 53 0.17 1.41 8.44
N LEU A 54 0.63 2.66 8.40
CA LEU A 54 1.84 3.04 7.70
C LEU A 54 3.06 2.30 8.24
N LYS A 55 3.22 2.24 9.57
CA LYS A 55 4.33 1.50 10.21
C LYS A 55 4.32 0.02 9.82
N ARG A 56 3.15 -0.63 9.87
CA ARG A 56 2.98 -2.03 9.46
C ARG A 56 3.29 -2.22 7.98
N ALA A 57 2.71 -1.40 7.10
CA ALA A 57 2.89 -1.49 5.66
C ALA A 57 4.36 -1.28 5.24
N LYS A 58 5.08 -0.36 5.87
CA LYS A 58 6.52 -0.15 5.64
C LYS A 58 7.35 -1.41 5.92
N SER A 59 7.04 -2.16 6.97
CA SER A 59 7.80 -3.37 7.32
C SER A 59 7.70 -4.49 6.28
N VAL A 60 6.66 -4.48 5.44
CA VAL A 60 6.41 -5.50 4.41
C VAL A 60 6.40 -4.92 2.99
N CYS A 61 6.80 -3.66 2.81
CA CYS A 61 6.60 -2.92 1.57
C CYS A 61 7.30 -3.55 0.37
N LEU A 62 8.54 -4.02 0.52
CA LEU A 62 9.31 -4.65 -0.55
C LEU A 62 8.66 -5.96 -1.02
N LYS A 63 8.31 -6.84 -0.06
CA LYS A 63 7.62 -8.11 -0.35
C LYS A 63 6.28 -7.87 -1.03
N THR A 64 5.55 -6.86 -0.56
CA THR A 64 4.26 -6.45 -1.15
C THR A 64 4.45 -5.97 -2.58
N GLN A 65 5.43 -5.10 -2.83
CA GLN A 65 5.74 -4.61 -4.17
C GLN A 65 6.08 -5.74 -5.14
N GLN A 66 6.94 -6.69 -4.72
CA GLN A 66 7.33 -7.83 -5.54
C GLN A 66 6.14 -8.73 -5.88
N ALA A 67 5.29 -9.04 -4.88
CA ALA A 67 4.09 -9.83 -5.09
C ALA A 67 3.08 -9.17 -6.04
N ILE A 68 2.88 -7.86 -5.91
CA ILE A 68 2.05 -7.10 -6.84
C ILE A 68 2.66 -7.16 -8.25
N ARG A 69 3.96 -6.90 -8.40
CA ARG A 69 4.65 -6.95 -9.69
C ARG A 69 4.48 -8.29 -10.40
N GLU A 70 4.64 -9.40 -9.69
CA GLU A 70 4.47 -10.75 -10.24
C GLU A 70 3.05 -10.99 -10.77
N VAL A 71 2.03 -10.67 -9.97
CA VAL A 71 0.63 -10.81 -10.39
C VAL A 71 0.34 -10.02 -11.65
N LEU A 72 0.89 -8.81 -11.74
CA LEU A 72 0.68 -7.93 -12.88
C LEU A 72 1.37 -8.45 -14.15
N ILE A 73 2.60 -8.95 -14.04
CA ILE A 73 3.32 -9.60 -15.14
C ILE A 73 2.52 -10.81 -15.65
N GLU A 74 2.14 -11.73 -14.75
CA GLU A 74 1.39 -12.94 -15.12
C GLU A 74 0.05 -12.64 -15.78
N THR A 75 -0.60 -11.52 -15.44
CA THR A 75 -1.94 -11.21 -15.95
C THR A 75 -1.90 -10.50 -17.32
N LYS A 76 -0.79 -9.83 -17.67
CA LYS A 76 -0.67 -9.07 -18.93
C LYS A 76 0.11 -9.81 -20.05
N GLU A 77 0.63 -11.01 -19.82
CA GLU A 77 1.36 -11.73 -20.86
C GLU A 77 0.50 -11.95 -22.12
N PRO A 78 1.06 -11.74 -23.33
CA PRO A 78 2.48 -11.58 -23.66
C PRO A 78 3.00 -10.13 -23.76
N GLY A 79 2.25 -9.11 -23.32
CA GLY A 79 2.62 -7.70 -23.48
C GLY A 79 3.58 -7.19 -22.39
N PRO A 80 4.57 -6.34 -22.70
CA PRO A 80 5.51 -5.82 -21.70
C PRO A 80 4.77 -5.00 -20.65
N TRP A 81 4.86 -5.45 -19.40
CA TRP A 81 4.28 -4.77 -18.24
C TRP A 81 4.90 -3.39 -18.03
N GLU A 82 6.15 -3.20 -18.49
CA GLU A 82 6.89 -1.95 -18.44
C GLU A 82 6.19 -0.79 -19.17
N GLU A 83 5.41 -1.05 -20.22
CA GLU A 83 4.65 -0.02 -20.94
C GLU A 83 3.56 0.63 -20.07
N CYS A 84 3.04 -0.08 -19.07
CA CYS A 84 2.06 0.48 -18.13
C CYS A 84 2.64 1.59 -17.24
N PHE A 85 3.97 1.74 -17.19
CA PHE A 85 4.67 2.72 -16.35
C PHE A 85 5.66 3.52 -17.17
N PHE A 86 5.25 3.98 -18.35
CA PHE A 86 6.06 4.84 -19.22
C PHE A 86 6.59 6.03 -18.39
N SER A 87 7.93 6.11 -18.22
CA SER A 87 8.71 7.01 -17.33
C SER A 87 9.16 6.49 -15.96
N GLY A 88 8.74 5.29 -15.55
CA GLY A 88 8.98 4.78 -14.22
C GLY A 88 8.17 5.50 -13.14
N LEU A 89 7.74 4.77 -12.11
CA LEU A 89 7.00 5.34 -10.98
C LEU A 89 7.93 6.19 -10.11
N SER A 90 7.88 7.50 -10.35
CA SER A 90 8.61 8.52 -9.58
C SER A 90 7.77 9.04 -8.41
N PRO A 91 8.22 8.86 -7.16
CA PRO A 91 7.46 9.32 -5.99
C PRO A 91 7.37 10.85 -5.93
N PRO A 92 6.32 11.41 -5.32
CA PRO A 92 6.22 12.85 -5.12
C PRO A 92 7.38 13.39 -4.28
N GLU A 93 7.94 14.52 -4.68
CA GLU A 93 9.01 15.21 -3.94
C GLU A 93 8.63 15.49 -2.47
N SER A 94 7.35 15.77 -2.21
CA SER A 94 6.83 15.97 -0.85
C SER A 94 6.96 14.73 0.05
N LEU A 95 6.91 13.52 -0.53
CA LEU A 95 7.12 12.27 0.19
C LEU A 95 8.58 12.14 0.62
N ILE A 96 9.51 12.40 -0.31
CA ILE A 96 10.95 12.35 -0.07
C ILE A 96 11.33 13.32 1.05
N ARG A 97 10.83 14.57 0.97
CA ARG A 97 11.09 15.59 2.00
C ARG A 97 10.52 15.22 3.37
N ARG A 98 9.34 14.59 3.43
CA ARG A 98 8.71 14.19 4.70
C ARG A 98 9.45 13.02 5.38
N HIS A 99 10.03 12.13 4.59
CA HIS A 99 10.72 10.93 5.07
C HIS A 99 12.25 11.02 4.95
N ARG A 100 12.84 12.23 5.01
CA ARG A 100 14.29 12.48 4.82
C ARG A 100 15.25 11.50 5.50
N ARG A 101 14.95 11.05 6.72
CA ARG A 101 15.83 10.11 7.46
C ARG A 101 15.82 8.69 6.91
N ASP A 102 14.70 8.24 6.36
CA ASP A 102 14.55 6.94 5.70
C ASP A 102 13.45 7.02 4.64
N PRO A 103 13.79 7.55 3.45
CA PRO A 103 12.82 7.67 2.37
C PRO A 103 12.56 6.32 1.69
N SER A 104 13.48 5.36 1.81
CA SER A 104 13.49 4.12 1.04
C SER A 104 12.19 3.33 1.19
N GLN A 105 11.79 3.03 2.44
CA GLN A 105 10.57 2.26 2.72
C GLN A 105 9.30 3.01 2.31
N ALA A 106 9.29 4.34 2.48
CA ALA A 106 8.14 5.16 2.10
C ALA A 106 7.97 5.21 0.57
N VAL A 107 9.08 5.34 -0.16
CA VAL A 107 9.12 5.32 -1.62
C VAL A 107 8.72 3.94 -2.15
N THR A 108 9.26 2.86 -1.58
CA THR A 108 8.89 1.49 -1.95
C THR A 108 7.41 1.22 -1.72
N LEU A 109 6.87 1.65 -0.58
CA LEU A 109 5.44 1.52 -0.31
C LEU A 109 4.60 2.36 -1.27
N TRP A 110 5.00 3.60 -1.56
CA TRP A 110 4.31 4.43 -2.55
C TRP A 110 4.30 3.78 -3.93
N ARG A 111 5.45 3.23 -4.37
CA ARG A 111 5.54 2.50 -5.65
C ARG A 111 4.65 1.26 -5.67
N ALA A 112 4.61 0.49 -4.59
CA ALA A 112 3.73 -0.67 -4.49
C ALA A 112 2.26 -0.30 -4.67
N LEU A 113 1.81 0.77 -4.01
CA LEU A 113 0.44 1.27 -4.14
C LEU A 113 0.17 1.86 -5.53
N ALA A 114 1.12 2.58 -6.12
CA ALA A 114 0.99 3.10 -7.47
C ALA A 114 0.90 1.98 -8.52
N MET A 115 1.70 0.92 -8.39
CA MET A 115 1.61 -0.27 -9.25
C MET A 115 0.24 -0.95 -9.13
N LEU A 116 -0.30 -1.02 -7.90
CA LEU A 116 -1.62 -1.59 -7.66
C LEU A 116 -2.72 -0.78 -8.34
N LEU A 117 -2.69 0.55 -8.21
CA LEU A 117 -3.69 1.45 -8.79
C LEU A 117 -3.63 1.44 -10.32
N VAL A 118 -2.45 1.67 -10.91
CA VAL A 118 -2.27 1.59 -12.36
C VAL A 118 -2.63 0.21 -12.88
N GLY A 119 -2.23 -0.84 -12.16
CA GLY A 119 -2.55 -2.21 -12.55
C GLY A 119 -4.04 -2.53 -12.49
N SER A 120 -4.76 -1.94 -11.53
CA SER A 120 -6.21 -2.09 -11.45
C SER A 120 -6.93 -1.45 -12.64
N GLU A 121 -6.43 -0.30 -13.11
CA GLU A 121 -6.96 0.39 -14.29
C GLU A 121 -6.66 -0.40 -15.56
N VAL A 122 -5.39 -0.77 -15.79
CA VAL A 122 -4.95 -1.48 -17.00
C VAL A 122 -5.65 -2.83 -17.16
N LEU A 123 -5.80 -3.58 -16.06
CA LEU A 123 -6.38 -4.92 -16.08
C LEU A 123 -7.89 -4.93 -15.88
N SER A 124 -8.54 -3.77 -15.74
CA SER A 124 -9.96 -3.64 -15.40
C SER A 124 -10.37 -4.53 -14.20
N ALA A 125 -9.48 -4.62 -13.19
CA ALA A 125 -9.62 -5.49 -12.04
C ALA A 125 -9.58 -4.67 -10.74
N SER A 126 -10.38 -5.03 -9.73
CA SER A 126 -10.36 -4.26 -8.49
C SER A 126 -8.99 -4.35 -7.77
N PRO A 127 -8.52 -3.26 -7.12
CA PRO A 127 -7.31 -3.29 -6.30
C PRO A 127 -7.34 -4.39 -5.21
N CYS A 128 -8.52 -4.68 -4.66
CA CYS A 128 -8.70 -5.74 -3.66
C CYS A 128 -8.40 -7.12 -4.25
N HIS A 129 -8.88 -7.39 -5.46
CA HIS A 129 -8.64 -8.66 -6.15
C HIS A 129 -7.15 -8.86 -6.44
N LEU A 130 -6.48 -7.83 -6.97
CA LEU A 130 -5.03 -7.87 -7.22
C LEU A 130 -4.23 -8.06 -5.92
N MET A 131 -4.61 -7.39 -4.83
CA MET A 131 -4.00 -7.58 -3.52
C MET A 131 -4.21 -9.00 -2.96
N ALA A 132 -5.39 -9.57 -3.16
CA ALA A 132 -5.70 -10.95 -2.74
C ALA A 132 -4.81 -11.96 -3.49
N ARG A 133 -4.69 -11.83 -4.82
CA ARG A 133 -3.79 -12.65 -5.63
C ARG A 133 -2.32 -12.47 -5.22
N ALA A 134 -1.89 -11.23 -4.96
CA ALA A 134 -0.54 -10.95 -4.50
C ALA A 134 -0.25 -11.60 -3.15
N ARG A 135 -1.21 -11.57 -2.22
CA ARG A 135 -1.11 -12.27 -0.93
C ARG A 135 -0.98 -13.78 -1.12
N GLU A 136 -1.82 -14.38 -1.97
CA GLU A 136 -1.76 -15.81 -2.26
C GLU A 136 -0.38 -16.22 -2.80
N LYS A 137 0.17 -15.46 -3.77
CA LYS A 137 1.51 -15.68 -4.31
C LYS A 137 2.61 -15.54 -3.26
N ALA A 138 2.49 -14.57 -2.36
CA ALA A 138 3.44 -14.40 -1.27
C ALA A 138 3.42 -15.60 -0.30
N GLU A 139 2.25 -16.18 -0.01
CA GLU A 139 2.14 -17.40 0.80
C GLU A 139 2.69 -18.63 0.06
N GLN A 140 2.36 -18.79 -1.23
CA GLN A 140 2.93 -19.86 -2.08
C GLN A 140 4.46 -19.82 -2.14
N ARG A 141 5.06 -18.64 -2.10
CA ARG A 141 6.54 -18.52 -2.01
C ARG A 141 7.09 -19.05 -0.70
N LYS A 142 6.45 -18.74 0.44
CA LYS A 142 6.89 -19.28 1.73
C LYS A 142 6.83 -20.80 1.74
N SER A 143 5.80 -21.40 1.14
CA SER A 143 5.67 -22.86 1.07
C SER A 143 6.69 -23.51 0.12
N ARG A 144 7.14 -22.80 -0.93
CA ARG A 144 8.18 -23.29 -1.86
C ARG A 144 9.60 -23.22 -1.29
N PHE A 145 9.82 -22.51 -0.17
CA PHE A 145 11.12 -22.39 0.49
C PHE A 145 11.36 -23.44 1.59
N LEU A 146 10.44 -24.39 1.78
CA LEU A 146 10.54 -25.51 2.74
C LEU A 146 10.38 -26.88 2.05
N ILE A 147 10.95 -27.02 0.84
CA ILE A 147 11.23 -28.31 0.20
C ILE A 147 12.67 -28.28 -0.28
#